data_AF-A0A507B366-F1
#
_entry.id   AF-A0A507B366-F1
#
_cell.length_a   1.000
_cell.length_b   1.000
_cell.length_c   1.000
_cell.angle_alpha   90.00
_cell.angle_beta   90.00
_cell.angle_gamma   90.00
#
_symmetry.space_group_name_H-M   'P 1'
#
loop_
_entity.id
_entity.type
_entity.pdbx_description
1 polymer ?
#
loop_
_entity_poly.entity_id
_entity_poly.type
_entity_poly.pdbx_seq_one_letter_code
_entity_poly.pdbx_strand_id
1 'polypeptide(L)'
;MDQPSQASAMPQDGAVAVDATAPTGVRLNGNANSNGATTGAVPAPANGISADEIALYDRQIRLWGIQAQEKIRSANVLLITMKGLANEIAKNLVLAGIGSLTVVDHEVVTEVDQGAQFLLASPESPIGKNRAEAASEQIRKLNPRVAVHVDQSDIRHKGPSYFAAYDIVIATDLDPDTLNIINTATRLMSKPLYATGTHGLYGFIFNDLIEHDYVIQRDMGNVPTEIKPETRTRSVIGFQTKKENGKTIEMVTKRELYSTWFLASDAAALPEEFTKSPRRLKAVTPALSCLRALWDFVQVFGHVPGHNREDLQQFTRLATAKHGALGLPSNTLRSEFLRSFLQNLGSEIAPVTAILGAQLAQDVINVLGHTQQPIQNMVIFDGNTMESTMYPLHPEGLLGAQLLSANAGLGVPMPNGVDMGAMGAMPDLSAMGAMPDMANMAGLPDMTGMAGMSGMPDMTGMGAAGPGGVMTDEMLQQAAMYAPVDMNNMPPTDGTS
;
A
#
# COMPACT_ATOMS: atom_id res chain seq x y z
N MET A 1 -51.58 19.62 -52.32
CA MET A 1 -52.14 18.25 -52.45
C MET A 1 -51.71 17.51 -51.20
N ASP A 2 -52.28 17.82 -50.06
CA ASP A 2 -53.61 17.43 -49.54
C ASP A 2 -53.62 16.03 -48.91
N GLN A 3 -53.90 16.09 -47.60
CA GLN A 3 -54.35 15.10 -46.62
C GLN A 3 -55.42 14.10 -47.13
N PRO A 4 -55.71 12.96 -46.42
CA PRO A 4 -56.41 12.91 -45.10
C PRO A 4 -55.93 11.79 -44.10
N SER A 5 -55.93 12.03 -42.76
CA SER A 5 -56.95 11.76 -41.70
C SER A 5 -57.02 10.25 -41.28
N GLN A 6 -57.23 9.75 -40.03
CA GLN A 6 -57.63 10.21 -38.69
C GLN A 6 -57.05 9.27 -37.58
N ALA A 7 -57.27 9.65 -36.31
CA ALA A 7 -56.74 9.17 -35.03
C ALA A 7 -57.36 7.89 -34.41
N SER A 8 -56.65 7.28 -33.45
CA SER A 8 -57.25 6.62 -32.27
C SER A 8 -56.26 6.39 -31.11
N ALA A 9 -56.81 6.27 -29.89
CA ALA A 9 -56.22 6.62 -28.59
C ALA A 9 -55.44 5.53 -27.83
N MET A 10 -54.64 5.97 -26.84
CA MET A 10 -53.95 5.19 -25.80
C MET A 10 -54.91 4.64 -24.71
N PRO A 11 -54.47 3.61 -23.95
CA PRO A 11 -54.86 3.45 -22.56
C PRO A 11 -53.67 3.58 -21.58
N GLN A 12 -53.91 4.28 -20.47
CA GLN A 12 -53.15 4.27 -19.22
C GLN A 12 -53.83 3.34 -18.23
N ASP A 13 -53.05 2.60 -17.42
CA ASP A 13 -53.38 2.02 -16.11
C ASP A 13 -52.05 1.51 -15.51
N GLY A 14 -51.76 1.55 -14.21
CA GLY A 14 -52.50 1.96 -13.03
C GLY A 14 -51.57 1.79 -11.82
N ALA A 15 -51.50 2.81 -10.96
CA ALA A 15 -50.74 2.82 -9.71
C ALA A 15 -51.54 2.13 -8.60
N VAL A 16 -50.89 1.27 -7.81
CA VAL A 16 -51.48 0.64 -6.63
C VAL A 16 -51.06 1.43 -5.39
N ALA A 17 -52.02 2.13 -4.79
CA ALA A 17 -51.92 2.71 -3.46
C ALA A 17 -52.30 1.67 -2.41
N VAL A 18 -51.57 1.63 -1.29
CA VAL A 18 -51.94 0.84 -0.11
C VAL A 18 -52.23 1.81 1.04
N ASP A 19 -53.49 1.80 1.44
CA ASP A 19 -54.10 2.53 2.53
C ASP A 19 -53.83 1.82 3.87
N ALA A 20 -53.55 2.58 4.92
CA ALA A 20 -53.41 2.08 6.28
C ALA A 20 -54.08 3.07 7.26
N THR A 21 -55.39 2.91 7.39
CA THR A 21 -56.23 3.54 8.42
C THR A 21 -55.94 2.96 9.81
N ALA A 22 -55.77 3.84 10.80
CA ALA A 22 -55.68 3.55 12.23
C ALA A 22 -57.03 3.12 12.84
N PRO A 23 -57.04 2.42 13.99
CA PRO A 23 -58.20 2.34 14.86
C PRO A 23 -58.08 3.27 16.08
N THR A 24 -59.19 3.91 16.43
CA THR A 24 -59.41 4.76 17.61
C THR A 24 -60.08 3.98 18.76
N GLY A 25 -59.76 4.40 20.00
CA GLY A 25 -60.43 4.04 21.26
C GLY A 25 -59.41 3.49 22.28
N VAL A 26 -59.22 4.01 23.49
CA VAL A 26 -60.05 4.78 24.42
C VAL A 26 -59.12 5.63 25.31
N ARG A 27 -59.55 6.86 25.63
CA ARG A 27 -58.89 7.74 26.62
C ARG A 27 -59.30 7.34 28.04
N LEU A 28 -58.34 7.23 28.96
CA LEU A 28 -58.55 7.49 30.38
C LEU A 28 -57.46 8.42 30.92
N ASN A 29 -57.95 9.35 31.73
CA ASN A 29 -57.33 10.55 32.28
C ASN A 29 -56.47 10.22 33.51
N GLY A 30 -55.37 10.93 33.72
CA GLY A 30 -54.52 10.78 34.91
C GLY A 30 -53.38 11.81 34.97
N ASN A 31 -53.70 12.96 35.55
CA ASN A 31 -52.83 14.11 35.85
C ASN A 31 -51.69 13.76 36.84
N ALA A 32 -50.47 14.30 36.66
CA ALA A 32 -49.71 15.06 37.69
C ALA A 32 -48.20 15.28 37.35
N ASN A 33 -47.87 16.56 37.09
CA ASN A 33 -46.73 17.35 37.56
C ASN A 33 -45.29 16.79 37.78
N SER A 34 -44.37 17.49 37.09
CA SER A 34 -43.25 18.30 37.65
C SER A 34 -41.79 17.81 37.56
N ASN A 35 -41.00 18.71 36.93
CA ASN A 35 -39.61 19.11 37.21
C ASN A 35 -38.43 18.15 36.97
N GLY A 36 -37.59 18.54 36.02
CA GLY A 36 -36.20 18.89 36.34
C GLY A 36 -35.08 18.03 35.75
N ALA A 37 -34.06 18.75 35.26
CA ALA A 37 -32.68 18.33 35.02
C ALA A 37 -32.35 17.57 33.73
N THR A 38 -31.88 18.37 32.77
CA THR A 38 -30.86 18.05 31.77
C THR A 38 -29.71 17.22 32.34
N THR A 39 -29.51 16.02 31.80
CA THR A 39 -28.19 15.40 31.70
C THR A 39 -28.00 14.93 30.26
N GLY A 40 -26.96 15.46 29.62
CA GLY A 40 -26.55 15.09 28.28
C GLY A 40 -26.16 13.62 28.27
N ALA A 41 -27.02 12.78 27.69
CA ALA A 41 -26.63 11.44 27.28
C ALA A 41 -25.79 11.58 26.02
N VAL A 42 -24.48 11.34 26.17
CA VAL A 42 -23.59 11.01 25.04
C VAL A 42 -24.27 9.86 24.28
N PRO A 43 -24.53 9.99 22.96
CA PRO A 43 -25.09 8.86 22.22
C PRO A 43 -24.05 7.75 22.23
N ALA A 44 -24.44 6.59 22.75
CA ALA A 44 -23.70 5.36 22.59
C ALA A 44 -23.39 5.13 21.09
N PRO A 45 -22.27 4.48 20.73
CA PRO A 45 -21.99 4.16 19.34
C PRO A 45 -23.15 3.34 18.78
N ALA A 46 -23.82 3.89 17.75
CA ALA A 46 -24.91 3.20 17.08
C ALA A 46 -24.32 1.97 16.38
N ASN A 47 -24.55 0.80 16.98
CA ASN A 47 -24.19 -0.50 16.40
C ASN A 47 -25.07 -0.73 15.14
N GLY A 48 -24.55 -0.32 13.99
CA GLY A 48 -25.16 -0.49 12.67
C GLY A 48 -24.82 0.65 11.71
N ILE A 49 -24.85 0.37 10.40
CA ILE A 49 -24.80 1.40 9.37
C ILE A 49 -26.11 2.19 9.41
N SER A 50 -26.05 3.52 9.51
CA SER A 50 -27.25 4.35 9.56
C SER A 50 -28.07 4.25 8.27
N ALA A 51 -29.37 4.49 8.32
CA ALA A 51 -30.23 4.44 7.13
C ALA A 51 -29.72 5.36 6.00
N ASP A 52 -29.23 6.54 6.36
CA ASP A 52 -28.62 7.50 5.41
C ASP A 52 -27.34 6.95 4.78
N GLU A 53 -26.50 6.24 5.55
CA GLU A 53 -25.31 5.57 5.02
C GLU A 53 -25.66 4.37 4.13
N ILE A 54 -26.69 3.60 4.49
CA ILE A 54 -27.19 2.51 3.64
C ILE A 54 -27.67 3.07 2.30
N ALA A 55 -28.41 4.19 2.31
CA ALA A 55 -28.88 4.83 1.09
C ALA A 55 -27.71 5.38 0.25
N LEU A 56 -26.70 5.99 0.89
CA LEU A 56 -25.50 6.51 0.22
C LEU A 56 -24.68 5.39 -0.44
N TYR A 57 -24.49 4.27 0.27
CA TYR A 57 -23.66 3.16 -0.17
C TYR A 57 -24.46 2.01 -0.81
N ASP A 58 -25.76 2.18 -1.11
CA ASP A 58 -26.64 1.11 -1.60
C ASP A 58 -26.04 0.35 -2.80
N ARG A 59 -25.50 1.08 -3.78
CA ARG A 59 -24.87 0.47 -4.97
C ARG A 59 -23.63 -0.35 -4.64
N GLN A 60 -22.84 0.10 -3.65
CA GLN A 60 -21.61 -0.54 -3.22
C GLN A 60 -21.91 -1.77 -2.35
N ILE A 61 -22.87 -1.64 -1.43
CA ILE A 61 -23.39 -2.74 -0.60
C ILE A 61 -23.97 -3.86 -1.46
N ARG A 62 -24.63 -3.56 -2.59
CA ARG A 62 -25.11 -4.58 -3.53
C ARG A 62 -23.99 -5.37 -4.19
N LEU A 63 -22.78 -4.81 -4.29
CA LEU A 63 -21.64 -5.43 -4.93
C LEU A 63 -20.88 -6.37 -3.98
N TRP A 64 -20.49 -5.87 -2.80
CA TRP A 64 -19.65 -6.61 -1.85
C TRP A 64 -20.35 -7.05 -0.57
N GLY A 65 -21.61 -6.66 -0.36
CA GLY A 65 -22.42 -7.03 0.79
C GLY A 65 -22.22 -6.11 1.99
N ILE A 66 -23.19 -6.16 2.91
CA ILE A 66 -23.23 -5.28 4.09
C ILE A 66 -22.06 -5.52 5.05
N GLN A 67 -21.66 -6.79 5.22
CA GLN A 67 -20.56 -7.17 6.14
C GLN A 67 -19.20 -6.62 5.66
N ALA A 68 -18.96 -6.62 4.35
CA ALA A 68 -17.75 -6.01 3.79
C ALA A 68 -17.77 -4.49 4.01
N GLN A 69 -18.92 -3.83 3.80
CA GLN A 69 -19.07 -2.40 4.05
C GLN A 69 -18.83 -2.02 5.51
N GLU A 70 -19.28 -2.85 6.47
CA GLU A 70 -19.02 -2.62 7.90
C GLU A 70 -17.52 -2.63 8.21
N LYS A 71 -16.76 -3.59 7.65
CA LYS A 71 -15.30 -3.65 7.81
C LYS A 71 -14.61 -2.45 7.20
N ILE A 72 -15.01 -2.07 5.97
CA ILE A 72 -14.50 -0.88 5.28
C ILE A 72 -14.73 0.37 6.14
N ARG A 73 -15.94 0.55 6.68
CA ARG A 73 -16.32 1.69 7.53
C ARG A 73 -15.50 1.79 8.82
N SER A 74 -14.97 0.69 9.34
CA SER A 74 -14.11 0.71 10.53
C SER A 74 -12.61 0.89 10.22
N ALA A 75 -12.21 0.84 8.95
CA ALA A 75 -10.81 0.79 8.57
C ALA A 75 -10.09 2.13 8.74
N ASN A 76 -8.90 2.09 9.33
CA ASN A 76 -7.98 3.21 9.44
C ASN A 76 -6.83 3.03 8.45
N VAL A 77 -6.71 3.93 7.48
CA VAL A 77 -5.70 3.84 6.40
C VAL A 77 -4.65 4.94 6.54
N LEU A 78 -3.38 4.57 6.43
CA LEU A 78 -2.27 5.53 6.29
C LEU A 78 -1.89 5.66 4.82
N LEU A 79 -1.82 6.90 4.32
CA LEU A 79 -1.36 7.23 2.98
C LEU A 79 -0.12 8.13 3.06
N ILE A 80 1.00 7.64 2.55
CA ILE A 80 2.33 8.26 2.65
C ILE A 80 2.69 8.89 1.31
N THR A 81 3.09 10.16 1.36
CA THR A 81 3.37 11.06 0.22
C THR A 81 2.08 11.44 -0.52
N MET A 82 1.81 12.73 -0.68
CA MET A 82 0.60 13.24 -1.31
C MET A 82 0.92 13.91 -2.65
N LYS A 83 0.89 13.09 -3.72
CA LYS A 83 1.07 13.49 -5.12
C LYS A 83 -0.11 13.06 -6.01
N GLY A 84 0.01 13.15 -7.34
CA GLY A 84 -1.08 12.87 -8.27
C GLY A 84 -1.65 11.46 -8.15
N LEU A 85 -0.80 10.45 -7.88
CA LEU A 85 -1.24 9.08 -7.62
C LEU A 85 -2.00 8.94 -6.29
N ALA A 86 -1.46 9.53 -5.23
CA ALA A 86 -2.08 9.51 -3.91
C ALA A 86 -3.47 10.19 -3.91
N ASN A 87 -3.67 11.23 -4.72
CA ASN A 87 -4.99 11.86 -4.87
C ASN A 87 -6.06 10.89 -5.38
N GLU A 88 -5.71 10.08 -6.37
CA GLU A 88 -6.61 9.08 -6.94
C GLU A 88 -6.93 7.97 -5.93
N ILE A 89 -5.92 7.51 -5.19
CA ILE A 89 -6.10 6.53 -4.10
C ILE A 89 -7.01 7.12 -3.00
N ALA A 90 -6.70 8.31 -2.49
CA ALA A 90 -7.46 8.98 -1.45
C ALA A 90 -8.92 9.19 -1.85
N LYS A 91 -9.16 9.69 -3.08
CA LYS A 91 -10.51 9.87 -3.62
C LYS A 91 -11.31 8.56 -3.59
N ASN A 92 -10.74 7.48 -4.13
CA ASN A 92 -11.45 6.20 -4.24
C ASN A 92 -11.73 5.59 -2.85
N LEU A 93 -10.77 5.61 -1.93
CA LEU A 93 -10.96 5.09 -0.57
C LEU A 93 -11.97 5.89 0.25
N VAL A 94 -11.93 7.22 0.16
CA VAL A 94 -12.83 8.11 0.90
C VAL A 94 -14.26 8.02 0.36
N LEU A 95 -14.44 7.89 -0.95
CA LEU A 95 -15.75 7.64 -1.55
C LEU A 95 -16.29 6.23 -1.26
N ALA A 96 -15.41 5.24 -1.03
CA ALA A 96 -15.79 3.92 -0.55
C ALA A 96 -16.24 3.90 0.91
N GLY A 97 -15.94 4.97 1.65
CA GLY A 97 -16.40 5.17 3.02
C GLY A 97 -15.57 4.44 4.05
N ILE A 98 -14.24 4.48 3.94
CA ILE A 98 -13.33 4.04 5.01
C ILE A 98 -13.57 4.82 6.31
N GLY A 99 -13.15 4.27 7.45
CA GLY A 99 -13.33 4.94 8.75
C GLY A 99 -12.48 6.20 8.89
N SER A 100 -11.18 6.08 8.63
CA SER A 100 -10.27 7.21 8.63
C SER A 100 -9.15 7.11 7.60
N LEU A 101 -8.70 8.27 7.12
CA LEU A 101 -7.52 8.44 6.28
C LEU A 101 -6.54 9.39 6.97
N THR A 102 -5.38 8.89 7.35
CA THR A 102 -4.25 9.75 7.74
C THR A 102 -3.34 9.95 6.53
N VAL A 103 -3.12 11.22 6.16
CA VAL A 103 -2.18 11.59 5.10
C VAL A 103 -0.91 12.11 5.76
N VAL A 104 0.23 11.49 5.41
CA VAL A 104 1.55 11.95 5.85
C VAL A 104 2.39 12.43 4.67
N ASP A 105 2.77 13.70 4.70
CA ASP A 105 3.69 14.31 3.74
C ASP A 105 4.35 15.52 4.39
N HIS A 106 5.68 15.62 4.26
CA HIS A 106 6.46 16.72 4.82
C HIS A 106 6.75 17.82 3.80
N GLU A 107 6.53 17.55 2.52
CA GLU A 107 6.84 18.47 1.44
C GLU A 107 5.77 19.55 1.28
N VAL A 108 6.17 20.63 0.63
CA VAL A 108 5.29 21.75 0.28
C VAL A 108 4.78 21.64 -1.15
N VAL A 109 3.63 22.23 -1.41
CA VAL A 109 3.04 22.31 -2.75
C VAL A 109 3.93 23.17 -3.65
N THR A 110 4.34 22.62 -4.78
CA THR A 110 5.03 23.30 -5.86
C THR A 110 4.07 23.62 -7.03
N GLU A 111 4.53 24.39 -8.01
CA GLU A 111 3.75 24.64 -9.23
C GLU A 111 3.44 23.36 -10.01
N VAL A 112 4.38 22.42 -10.06
CA VAL A 112 4.21 21.12 -10.71
C VAL A 112 3.10 20.32 -10.02
N ASP A 113 3.10 20.34 -8.68
CA ASP A 113 2.04 19.69 -7.90
C ASP A 113 0.68 20.29 -8.22
N GLN A 114 0.55 21.62 -8.19
CA GLN A 114 -0.73 22.28 -8.48
C GLN A 114 -1.25 21.96 -9.90
N GLY A 115 -0.35 21.83 -10.88
CA GLY A 115 -0.71 21.47 -12.26
C GLY A 115 -1.15 20.01 -12.43
N ALA A 116 -0.66 19.10 -11.58
CA ALA A 116 -0.91 17.66 -11.68
C ALA A 116 -2.01 17.16 -10.73
N GLN A 117 -2.30 17.89 -9.65
CA GLN A 117 -3.10 17.40 -8.53
C GLN A 117 -4.47 18.08 -8.41
N PHE A 118 -5.54 17.35 -8.72
CA PHE A 118 -6.90 17.90 -8.65
C PHE A 118 -7.38 18.23 -7.22
N LEU A 119 -6.80 17.61 -6.17
CA LEU A 119 -7.12 17.94 -4.77
C LEU A 119 -6.47 19.25 -4.29
N LEU A 120 -5.60 19.85 -5.09
CA LEU A 120 -5.02 21.16 -4.82
C LEU A 120 -5.78 22.30 -5.53
N ALA A 121 -6.91 21.99 -6.16
CA ALA A 121 -7.77 23.01 -6.77
C ALA A 121 -8.45 23.87 -5.68
N SER A 122 -7.88 25.04 -5.41
CA SER A 122 -8.38 26.03 -4.45
C SER A 122 -8.47 27.42 -5.07
N PRO A 123 -9.44 28.27 -4.66
CA PRO A 123 -9.51 29.67 -5.07
C PRO A 123 -8.26 30.47 -4.71
N GLU A 124 -7.62 30.12 -3.58
CA GLU A 124 -6.33 30.65 -3.16
C GLU A 124 -5.22 29.70 -3.63
N SER A 125 -4.08 30.24 -4.05
CA SER A 125 -2.95 29.39 -4.46
C SER A 125 -2.47 28.53 -3.28
N PRO A 126 -2.39 27.20 -3.43
CA PRO A 126 -1.88 26.30 -2.40
C PRO A 126 -0.36 26.27 -2.33
N ILE A 127 0.35 26.89 -3.29
CA ILE A 127 1.81 26.86 -3.39
C ILE A 127 2.45 27.33 -2.08
N GLY A 128 3.41 26.54 -1.59
CA GLY A 128 4.11 26.78 -0.32
C GLY A 128 3.39 26.26 0.93
N LYS A 129 2.12 25.85 0.86
CA LYS A 129 1.45 25.11 1.95
C LYS A 129 1.94 23.66 1.95
N ASN A 130 1.85 22.98 3.09
CA ASN A 130 2.12 21.55 3.18
C ASN A 130 1.16 20.75 2.26
N ARG A 131 1.68 19.78 1.51
CA ARG A 131 0.89 19.01 0.54
C ARG A 131 -0.26 18.22 1.19
N ALA A 132 0.02 17.53 2.30
CA ALA A 132 -0.98 16.74 3.01
C ALA A 132 -2.10 17.63 3.57
N GLU A 133 -1.75 18.78 4.14
CA GLU A 133 -2.71 19.76 4.64
C GLU A 133 -3.60 20.31 3.52
N ALA A 134 -2.99 20.81 2.44
CA ALA A 134 -3.70 21.41 1.31
C ALA A 134 -4.68 20.43 0.65
N ALA A 135 -4.26 19.18 0.40
CA ALA A 135 -5.13 18.17 -0.19
C ALA A 135 -6.27 17.75 0.75
N SER A 136 -6.01 17.68 2.06
CA SER A 136 -6.98 17.20 3.05
C SER A 136 -8.25 18.06 3.14
N GLU A 137 -8.17 19.35 2.83
CA GLU A 137 -9.36 20.22 2.74
C GLU A 137 -10.37 19.72 1.70
N GLN A 138 -9.89 19.32 0.52
CA GLN A 138 -10.75 18.80 -0.54
C GLN A 138 -11.16 17.35 -0.26
N ILE A 139 -10.29 16.53 0.32
CA ILE A 139 -10.60 15.16 0.70
C ILE A 139 -11.81 15.11 1.65
N ARG A 140 -11.84 15.98 2.69
CA ARG A 140 -12.97 16.05 3.64
C ARG A 140 -14.30 16.35 2.96
N LYS A 141 -14.29 17.12 1.85
CA LYS A 141 -15.50 17.46 1.08
C LYS A 141 -16.03 16.29 0.28
N LEU A 142 -15.18 15.32 -0.10
CA LEU A 142 -15.62 14.13 -0.85
C LEU A 142 -16.57 13.28 -0.01
N ASN A 143 -16.25 13.10 1.27
CA ASN A 143 -17.10 12.35 2.19
C ASN A 143 -16.91 12.82 3.65
N PRO A 144 -17.82 13.66 4.18
CA PRO A 144 -17.74 14.16 5.56
C PRO A 144 -17.81 13.09 6.65
N ARG A 145 -18.15 11.84 6.31
CA ARG A 145 -18.21 10.72 7.25
C ARG A 145 -16.84 10.06 7.49
N VAL A 146 -15.86 10.33 6.64
CA VAL A 146 -14.50 9.79 6.79
C VAL A 146 -13.67 10.77 7.60
N ALA A 147 -13.05 10.29 8.69
CA ALA A 147 -12.15 11.11 9.47
C ALA A 147 -10.82 11.30 8.71
N VAL A 148 -10.47 12.54 8.36
CA VAL A 148 -9.20 12.85 7.68
C VAL A 148 -8.22 13.45 8.68
N HIS A 149 -7.03 12.88 8.78
CA HIS A 149 -5.94 13.37 9.63
C HIS A 149 -4.73 13.75 8.80
N VAL A 150 -3.95 14.71 9.29
CA VAL A 150 -2.75 15.22 8.61
C VAL A 150 -1.57 15.05 9.54
N ASP A 151 -0.50 14.47 9.01
CA ASP A 151 0.82 14.42 9.65
C ASP A 151 1.84 15.09 8.73
N GLN A 152 2.38 16.22 9.16
CA GLN A 152 3.30 17.02 8.33
C GLN A 152 4.77 16.60 8.49
N SER A 153 5.05 15.54 9.25
CA SER A 153 6.42 15.11 9.50
C SER A 153 6.93 14.13 8.44
N ASP A 154 8.26 14.05 8.31
CA ASP A 154 8.89 13.10 7.40
C ASP A 154 8.68 11.67 7.92
N ILE A 155 8.15 10.80 7.07
CA ILE A 155 7.92 9.39 7.35
C ILE A 155 9.21 8.66 7.76
N ARG A 156 10.37 9.09 7.27
CA ARG A 156 11.68 8.50 7.58
C ARG A 156 12.05 8.62 9.07
N HIS A 157 11.42 9.54 9.79
CA HIS A 157 11.63 9.70 11.24
C HIS A 157 10.64 8.89 12.10
N LYS A 158 9.72 8.13 11.49
CA LYS A 158 8.74 7.31 12.22
C LYS A 158 9.28 5.92 12.53
N GLY A 159 9.16 5.51 13.80
CA GLY A 159 9.47 4.14 14.22
C GLY A 159 8.33 3.15 13.94
N PRO A 160 8.57 1.83 14.13
CA PRO A 160 7.57 0.80 13.85
C PRO A 160 6.22 0.99 14.55
N SER A 161 6.24 1.44 15.81
CA SER A 161 5.00 1.67 16.59
C SER A 161 4.04 2.67 15.96
N TYR A 162 4.51 3.57 15.10
CA TYR A 162 3.66 4.49 14.34
C TYR A 162 2.64 3.75 13.46
N PHE A 163 3.06 2.63 12.85
CA PHE A 163 2.22 1.89 11.91
C PHE A 163 1.13 1.05 12.62
N ALA A 164 1.24 0.84 13.94
CA ALA A 164 0.34 0.00 14.72
C ALA A 164 -1.14 0.42 14.64
N ALA A 165 -1.39 1.72 14.49
CA ALA A 165 -2.73 2.32 14.50
C ALA A 165 -3.52 2.11 13.21
N TYR A 166 -2.87 1.64 12.14
CA TYR A 166 -3.48 1.53 10.82
C TYR A 166 -3.79 0.08 10.47
N ASP A 167 -4.89 -0.14 9.77
CA ASP A 167 -5.26 -1.45 9.23
C ASP A 167 -4.56 -1.71 7.90
N ILE A 168 -4.29 -0.66 7.11
CA ILE A 168 -3.55 -0.72 5.85
C ILE A 168 -2.62 0.49 5.75
N VAL A 169 -1.39 0.25 5.30
CA VAL A 169 -0.41 1.29 4.98
C VAL A 169 -0.21 1.35 3.46
N ILE A 170 -0.25 2.53 2.89
CA ILE A 170 -0.04 2.78 1.46
C ILE A 170 1.10 3.78 1.29
N ALA A 171 2.20 3.34 0.70
CA ALA A 171 3.37 4.16 0.39
C ALA A 171 3.41 4.53 -1.09
N THR A 172 3.47 5.82 -1.40
CA THR A 172 3.55 6.29 -2.78
C THR A 172 4.84 7.07 -3.04
N ASP A 173 5.43 6.87 -4.22
CA ASP A 173 6.54 7.69 -4.75
C ASP A 173 7.75 7.86 -3.80
N LEU A 174 8.05 6.84 -2.99
CA LEU A 174 9.21 6.77 -2.09
C LEU A 174 10.39 6.06 -2.73
N ASP A 175 11.60 6.38 -2.25
CA ASP A 175 12.82 5.65 -2.63
C ASP A 175 12.80 4.20 -2.10
N PRO A 176 13.55 3.28 -2.76
CA PRO A 176 13.50 1.86 -2.43
C PRO A 176 13.94 1.51 -1.01
N ASP A 177 14.87 2.28 -0.43
CA ASP A 177 15.36 2.04 0.93
C ASP A 177 14.29 2.41 1.95
N THR A 178 13.64 3.56 1.77
CA THR A 178 12.50 3.97 2.58
C THR A 178 11.35 2.97 2.47
N LEU A 179 11.05 2.47 1.27
CA LEU A 179 10.05 1.39 1.07
C LEU A 179 10.42 0.12 1.83
N ASN A 180 11.68 -0.29 1.81
CA ASN A 180 12.15 -1.47 2.55
C ASN A 180 12.03 -1.29 4.07
N ILE A 181 12.38 -0.11 4.59
CA ILE A 181 12.25 0.22 6.01
C ILE A 181 10.77 0.19 6.44
N ILE A 182 9.88 0.82 5.66
CA ILE A 182 8.44 0.80 5.94
C ILE A 182 7.88 -0.61 5.86
N ASN A 183 8.28 -1.41 4.86
CA ASN A 183 7.83 -2.80 4.75
C ASN A 183 8.28 -3.66 5.94
N THR A 184 9.50 -3.47 6.42
CA THR A 184 9.98 -4.15 7.63
C THR A 184 9.21 -3.69 8.86
N ALA A 185 8.99 -2.39 9.02
CA ALA A 185 8.27 -1.81 10.15
C ALA A 185 6.79 -2.25 10.20
N THR A 186 6.12 -2.26 9.06
CA THR A 186 4.72 -2.73 8.93
C THR A 186 4.61 -4.21 9.24
N ARG A 187 5.55 -5.03 8.77
CA ARG A 187 5.64 -6.45 9.15
C ARG A 187 5.82 -6.65 10.66
N LEU A 188 6.71 -5.90 11.31
CA LEU A 188 6.87 -5.97 12.78
C LEU A 188 5.59 -5.64 13.53
N MET A 189 4.73 -4.78 12.96
CA MET A 189 3.42 -4.44 13.51
C MET A 189 2.28 -5.31 12.98
N SER A 190 2.57 -6.34 12.20
CA SER A 190 1.59 -7.20 11.52
C SER A 190 0.58 -6.43 10.66
N LYS A 191 1.06 -5.41 9.94
CA LYS A 191 0.25 -4.53 9.09
C LYS A 191 0.51 -4.78 7.60
N PRO A 192 -0.54 -4.91 6.78
CA PRO A 192 -0.43 -4.91 5.33
C PRO A 192 0.20 -3.63 4.77
N LEU A 193 1.05 -3.78 3.76
CA LEU A 193 1.63 -2.67 3.00
C LEU A 193 1.23 -2.75 1.53
N TYR A 194 0.89 -1.61 0.96
CA TYR A 194 0.95 -1.34 -0.48
C TYR A 194 2.05 -0.33 -0.76
N ALA A 195 2.85 -0.57 -1.80
CA ALA A 195 3.81 0.38 -2.32
C ALA A 195 3.52 0.63 -3.81
N THR A 196 3.55 1.88 -4.25
CA THR A 196 3.24 2.20 -5.64
C THR A 196 3.96 3.48 -6.07
N GLY A 197 4.13 3.66 -7.36
CA GLY A 197 4.74 4.87 -7.91
C GLY A 197 4.53 4.96 -9.42
N THR A 198 4.65 6.17 -9.94
CA THR A 198 4.52 6.44 -11.38
C THR A 198 5.75 7.12 -11.97
N HIS A 199 6.07 6.74 -13.20
CA HIS A 199 7.12 7.32 -14.02
C HIS A 199 6.57 7.52 -15.43
N GLY A 200 5.87 8.64 -15.62
CA GLY A 200 5.20 9.02 -16.86
C GLY A 200 4.20 7.96 -17.31
N LEU A 201 4.48 7.31 -18.43
CA LEU A 201 3.64 6.22 -18.98
C LEU A 201 3.74 4.89 -18.23
N TYR A 202 4.64 4.76 -17.26
CA TYR A 202 4.86 3.51 -16.54
C TYR A 202 4.52 3.66 -15.05
N GLY A 203 4.21 2.55 -14.40
CA GLY A 203 4.10 2.53 -12.96
C GLY A 203 3.92 1.12 -12.42
N PHE A 204 3.84 1.01 -11.10
CA PHE A 204 3.74 -0.29 -10.45
C PHE A 204 2.84 -0.24 -9.22
N ILE A 205 2.27 -1.39 -8.86
CA ILE A 205 1.69 -1.65 -7.55
C ILE A 205 2.40 -2.86 -6.98
N PHE A 206 2.94 -2.73 -5.78
CA PHE A 206 3.42 -3.81 -4.97
C PHE A 206 2.52 -3.94 -3.74
N ASN A 207 2.25 -5.17 -3.30
CA ASN A 207 1.64 -5.40 -2.00
C ASN A 207 2.35 -6.51 -1.21
N ASP A 208 2.36 -6.31 0.10
CA ASP A 208 2.79 -7.29 1.08
C ASP A 208 1.75 -7.32 2.19
N LEU A 209 0.81 -8.26 2.07
CA LEU A 209 -0.24 -8.46 3.07
C LEU A 209 0.20 -9.39 4.20
N ILE A 210 1.47 -9.82 4.21
CA ILE A 210 2.01 -10.86 5.09
C ILE A 210 1.30 -12.19 4.81
N GLU A 211 0.13 -12.39 5.41
CA GLU A 211 -0.80 -13.47 5.14
C GLU A 211 -2.20 -12.87 5.03
N HIS A 212 -2.94 -13.22 3.98
CA HIS A 212 -4.30 -12.70 3.81
C HIS A 212 -5.30 -13.80 3.52
N ASP A 213 -6.31 -13.88 4.39
CA ASP A 213 -7.42 -14.81 4.24
C ASP A 213 -8.60 -14.12 3.57
N TYR A 214 -9.13 -14.73 2.51
CA TYR A 214 -10.27 -14.23 1.75
C TYR A 214 -11.25 -15.35 1.43
N VAL A 215 -12.51 -14.98 1.17
CA VAL A 215 -13.58 -15.93 0.86
C VAL A 215 -14.02 -15.78 -0.60
N ILE A 216 -14.05 -16.90 -1.33
CA ILE A 216 -14.66 -16.98 -2.66
C ILE A 216 -15.97 -17.76 -2.54
N GLN A 217 -17.04 -17.22 -3.12
CA GLN A 217 -18.30 -17.92 -3.31
C GLN A 217 -18.32 -18.55 -4.71
N ARG A 218 -18.66 -19.83 -4.78
CA ARG A 218 -18.83 -20.55 -6.05
C ARG A 218 -19.97 -21.56 -5.97
N ASP A 219 -20.58 -21.88 -7.10
CA ASP A 219 -21.51 -23.01 -7.18
C ASP A 219 -20.76 -24.30 -6.84
N MET A 220 -21.38 -25.18 -6.04
CA MET A 220 -20.77 -26.44 -5.65
C MET A 220 -20.46 -27.30 -6.89
N GLY A 221 -19.19 -27.57 -7.11
CA GLY A 221 -18.73 -28.41 -8.21
C GLY A 221 -18.90 -29.91 -7.94
N ASN A 222 -18.65 -30.72 -8.96
CA ASN A 222 -18.66 -32.19 -8.83
C ASN A 222 -17.44 -32.73 -8.07
N VAL A 223 -16.37 -31.93 -7.96
CA VAL A 223 -15.14 -32.30 -7.25
C VAL A 223 -15.22 -31.72 -5.83
N PRO A 224 -15.12 -32.55 -4.78
CA PRO A 224 -15.11 -32.07 -3.39
C PRO A 224 -13.95 -31.10 -3.12
N THR A 225 -14.20 -30.07 -2.34
CA THR A 225 -13.16 -29.15 -1.88
C THR A 225 -12.32 -29.80 -0.78
N GLU A 226 -11.01 -29.69 -0.93
CA GLU A 226 -10.04 -30.21 0.04
C GLU A 226 -9.21 -29.06 0.59
N ILE A 227 -8.91 -29.13 1.89
CA ILE A 227 -7.98 -28.21 2.54
C ILE A 227 -6.57 -28.63 2.11
N LYS A 228 -6.00 -27.90 1.15
CA LYS A 228 -4.66 -28.18 0.63
C LYS A 228 -4.03 -26.92 0.00
N PRO A 229 -2.68 -26.90 -0.12
CA PRO A 229 -2.00 -25.93 -0.97
C PRO A 229 -2.44 -26.06 -2.43
N GLU A 230 -2.76 -24.93 -3.06
CA GLU A 230 -3.04 -24.84 -4.50
C GLU A 230 -1.81 -24.36 -5.29
N THR A 231 -1.06 -23.42 -4.72
CA THR A 231 0.22 -22.93 -5.24
C THR A 231 1.19 -22.74 -4.07
N ARG A 232 2.42 -22.27 -4.33
CA ARG A 232 3.36 -21.91 -3.25
C ARG A 232 2.85 -20.77 -2.37
N THR A 233 2.09 -19.83 -2.96
CA THR A 233 1.57 -18.65 -2.26
C THR A 233 0.15 -18.87 -1.74
N ARG A 234 -0.61 -19.81 -2.31
CA ARG A 234 -2.06 -19.95 -2.07
C ARG A 234 -2.45 -21.31 -1.53
N SER A 235 -3.27 -21.33 -0.48
CA SER A 235 -3.83 -22.55 0.10
C SER A 235 -5.32 -22.41 0.40
N VAL A 236 -6.08 -23.50 0.24
CA VAL A 236 -7.44 -23.62 0.79
C VAL A 236 -7.31 -23.99 2.26
N ILE A 237 -7.90 -23.18 3.15
CA ILE A 237 -7.81 -23.35 4.61
C ILE A 237 -9.14 -23.74 5.25
N GLY A 238 -10.24 -23.57 4.52
CA GLY A 238 -11.57 -23.96 4.99
C GLY A 238 -12.62 -23.79 3.90
N PHE A 239 -13.77 -24.42 4.09
CA PHE A 239 -14.93 -24.21 3.24
C PHE A 239 -16.22 -24.46 4.03
N GLN A 240 -17.29 -23.81 3.62
CA GLN A 240 -18.64 -23.97 4.17
C GLN A 240 -19.64 -24.02 3.03
N THR A 241 -20.77 -24.68 3.23
CA THR A 241 -21.84 -24.73 2.23
C THR A 241 -23.09 -24.03 2.74
N LYS A 242 -23.74 -23.27 1.86
CA LYS A 242 -25.00 -22.58 2.12
C LYS A 242 -25.98 -22.91 1.01
N LYS A 243 -27.22 -23.26 1.36
CA LYS A 243 -28.30 -23.40 0.38
C LYS A 243 -28.99 -22.06 0.20
N GLU A 244 -29.00 -21.56 -1.03
CA GLU A 244 -29.62 -20.29 -1.39
C GLU A 244 -30.36 -20.46 -2.72
N ASN A 245 -31.65 -20.13 -2.76
CA ASN A 245 -32.52 -20.25 -3.94
C ASN A 245 -32.47 -21.62 -4.64
N GLY A 246 -32.38 -22.71 -3.87
CA GLY A 246 -32.33 -24.08 -4.39
C GLY A 246 -30.97 -24.52 -4.95
N LYS A 247 -29.97 -23.62 -4.98
CA LYS A 247 -28.58 -23.94 -5.29
C LYS A 247 -27.77 -24.10 -4.01
N THR A 248 -26.82 -25.02 -4.02
CA THR A 248 -25.82 -25.15 -2.95
C THR A 248 -24.60 -24.32 -3.36
N ILE A 249 -24.39 -23.21 -2.66
CA ILE A 249 -23.23 -22.34 -2.83
C ILE A 249 -22.16 -22.78 -1.83
N GLU A 250 -20.93 -22.90 -2.30
CA GLU A 250 -19.76 -23.17 -1.50
C GLU A 250 -18.99 -21.87 -1.25
N MET A 251 -18.72 -21.59 0.02
CA MET A 251 -17.86 -20.50 0.48
C MET A 251 -16.50 -21.11 0.82
N VAL A 252 -15.49 -20.86 0.00
CA VAL A 252 -14.13 -21.39 0.19
C VAL A 252 -13.24 -20.29 0.73
N THR A 253 -12.68 -20.52 1.93
CA THR A 253 -11.68 -19.65 2.54
C THR A 253 -10.30 -20.05 2.04
N LYS A 254 -9.60 -19.09 1.45
CA LYS A 254 -8.24 -19.24 0.95
C LYS A 254 -7.30 -18.29 1.66
N ARG A 255 -6.04 -18.70 1.78
CA ARG A 255 -4.93 -17.88 2.30
C ARG A 255 -3.94 -17.60 1.18
N GLU A 256 -3.56 -16.34 1.02
CA GLU A 256 -2.37 -15.92 0.27
C GLU A 256 -1.20 -15.62 1.22
N LEU A 257 0.03 -15.91 0.77
CA LEU A 257 1.28 -15.62 1.48
C LEU A 257 2.16 -14.67 0.65
N TYR A 258 2.80 -13.71 1.32
CA TYR A 258 3.58 -12.65 0.67
C TYR A 258 5.06 -12.65 1.05
N SER A 259 5.89 -12.10 0.16
CA SER A 259 7.31 -11.77 0.39
C SER A 259 7.45 -10.28 0.70
N THR A 260 8.59 -9.91 1.31
CA THR A 260 8.95 -8.51 1.52
C THR A 260 9.27 -7.80 0.20
N TRP A 261 9.24 -6.46 0.24
CA TRP A 261 9.67 -5.58 -0.84
C TRP A 261 11.06 -5.96 -1.35
N PHE A 262 12.05 -6.05 -0.46
CA PHE A 262 13.44 -6.39 -0.81
C PHE A 262 13.56 -7.69 -1.61
N LEU A 263 12.81 -8.72 -1.20
CA LEU A 263 12.82 -10.02 -1.88
C LEU A 263 12.11 -9.96 -3.24
N ALA A 264 10.99 -9.26 -3.34
CA ALA A 264 10.18 -9.19 -4.56
C ALA A 264 10.78 -8.24 -5.62
N SER A 265 11.34 -7.11 -5.19
CA SER A 265 11.81 -6.04 -6.06
C SER A 265 13.11 -6.42 -6.78
N ASP A 266 13.96 -7.26 -6.21
CA ASP A 266 15.23 -7.63 -6.84
C ASP A 266 15.41 -9.15 -7.01
N ALA A 267 15.34 -9.92 -5.92
CA ALA A 267 15.75 -11.33 -5.91
C ALA A 267 14.77 -12.30 -6.59
N ALA A 268 13.49 -11.92 -6.76
CA ALA A 268 12.47 -12.82 -7.28
C ALA A 268 12.64 -13.09 -8.79
N ALA A 269 12.61 -14.37 -9.17
CA ALA A 269 12.49 -14.79 -10.56
C ALA A 269 11.03 -14.71 -11.05
N LEU A 270 10.82 -14.82 -12.36
CA LEU A 270 9.47 -14.98 -12.91
C LEU A 270 8.90 -16.36 -12.53
N PRO A 271 7.58 -16.46 -12.27
CA PRO A 271 6.97 -17.75 -11.98
C PRO A 271 7.06 -18.71 -13.17
N GLU A 272 7.05 -20.01 -12.87
CA GLU A 272 7.26 -21.09 -13.87
C GLU A 272 6.35 -20.99 -15.09
N GLU A 273 5.16 -20.45 -14.89
CA GLU A 273 4.16 -20.27 -15.93
C GLU A 273 4.63 -19.32 -17.06
N PHE A 274 5.55 -18.40 -16.77
CA PHE A 274 6.21 -17.54 -17.75
C PHE A 274 7.44 -18.23 -18.34
N THR A 275 8.28 -18.84 -17.49
CA THR A 275 9.56 -19.43 -17.93
C THR A 275 9.36 -20.68 -18.80
N LYS A 276 8.30 -21.46 -18.58
CA LYS A 276 7.94 -22.63 -19.41
C LYS A 276 7.33 -22.26 -20.77
N SER A 277 6.90 -21.00 -20.95
CA SER A 277 6.23 -20.56 -22.18
C SER A 277 7.01 -19.43 -22.85
N PRO A 278 7.76 -19.72 -23.94
CA PRO A 278 8.50 -18.70 -24.67
C PRO A 278 7.63 -17.53 -25.15
N ARG A 279 6.34 -17.78 -25.42
CA ARG A 279 5.37 -16.74 -25.78
C ARG A 279 5.08 -15.81 -24.59
N ARG A 280 4.83 -16.36 -23.40
CA ARG A 280 4.57 -15.54 -22.20
C ARG A 280 5.82 -14.79 -21.76
N LEU A 281 6.99 -15.41 -21.85
CA LEU A 281 8.27 -14.79 -21.55
C LEU A 281 8.52 -13.56 -22.44
N LYS A 282 8.24 -13.66 -23.74
CA LYS A 282 8.33 -12.52 -24.69
C LYS A 282 7.26 -11.46 -24.49
N ALA A 283 6.17 -11.77 -23.79
CA ALA A 283 5.09 -10.85 -23.49
C ALA A 283 5.30 -10.07 -22.18
N VAL A 284 6.30 -10.44 -21.38
CA VAL A 284 6.67 -9.67 -20.18
C VAL A 284 7.14 -8.28 -20.62
N THR A 285 6.52 -7.24 -20.10
CA THR A 285 6.91 -5.86 -20.43
C THR A 285 8.34 -5.59 -19.97
N PRO A 286 9.20 -4.96 -20.80
CA PRO A 286 10.52 -4.50 -20.38
C PRO A 286 10.47 -3.44 -19.26
N ALA A 287 9.29 -2.84 -19.00
CA ALA A 287 9.08 -1.92 -17.87
C ALA A 287 9.45 -2.57 -16.54
N LEU A 288 9.18 -3.88 -16.35
CA LEU A 288 9.56 -4.60 -15.14
C LEU A 288 11.08 -4.56 -14.92
N SER A 289 11.86 -4.87 -15.96
CA SER A 289 13.33 -4.82 -15.88
C SER A 289 13.85 -3.40 -15.64
N CYS A 290 13.23 -2.41 -16.27
CA CYS A 290 13.62 -1.00 -16.12
C CYS A 290 13.29 -0.44 -14.73
N LEU A 291 12.15 -0.82 -14.13
CA LEU A 291 11.80 -0.46 -12.76
C LEU A 291 12.76 -1.08 -11.75
N ARG A 292 13.09 -2.37 -11.89
CA ARG A 292 14.11 -3.01 -11.04
C ARG A 292 15.47 -2.32 -11.14
N ALA A 293 15.88 -1.97 -12.36
CA ALA A 293 17.12 -1.24 -12.57
C ALA A 293 17.07 0.18 -12.03
N LEU A 294 15.91 0.84 -12.08
CA LEU A 294 15.72 2.17 -11.51
C LEU A 294 15.85 2.14 -9.99
N TRP A 295 15.24 1.17 -9.33
CA TRP A 295 15.36 1.02 -7.87
C TRP A 295 16.81 0.78 -7.46
N ASP A 296 17.49 -0.16 -8.12
CA ASP A 296 18.90 -0.45 -7.87
C ASP A 296 19.80 0.77 -8.16
N PHE A 297 19.53 1.50 -9.24
CA PHE A 297 20.24 2.75 -9.55
C PHE A 297 20.08 3.79 -8.44
N VAL A 298 18.85 4.02 -7.96
CA VAL A 298 18.60 5.00 -6.89
C VAL A 298 19.28 4.58 -5.59
N GLN A 299 19.30 3.29 -5.26
CA GLN A 299 19.99 2.79 -4.07
C GLN A 299 21.51 2.96 -4.16
N VAL A 300 22.10 2.69 -5.32
CA VAL A 300 23.56 2.75 -5.51
C VAL A 300 24.05 4.20 -5.64
N PHE A 301 23.34 5.04 -6.38
CA PHE A 301 23.79 6.38 -6.76
C PHE A 301 23.12 7.52 -5.97
N GLY A 302 22.02 7.26 -5.26
CA GLY A 302 21.31 8.24 -4.44
C GLY A 302 20.49 9.27 -5.21
N HIS A 303 20.34 9.11 -6.54
CA HIS A 303 19.51 9.96 -7.38
C HIS A 303 18.88 9.17 -8.53
N VAL A 304 17.89 9.76 -9.21
CA VAL A 304 17.32 9.18 -10.43
C VAL A 304 18.26 9.37 -11.62
N PRO A 305 18.28 8.44 -12.61
CA PRO A 305 19.12 8.58 -13.80
C PRO A 305 18.84 9.89 -14.56
N GLY A 306 19.86 10.72 -14.72
CA GLY A 306 19.81 11.91 -15.54
C GLY A 306 20.05 11.64 -17.02
N HIS A 307 20.11 12.72 -17.81
CA HIS A 307 20.40 12.64 -19.25
C HIS A 307 21.90 12.67 -19.59
N ASN A 308 22.78 12.61 -18.59
CA ASN A 308 24.23 12.60 -18.80
C ASN A 308 24.71 11.21 -19.28
N ARG A 309 25.86 11.17 -19.94
CA ARG A 309 26.38 9.94 -20.56
C ARG A 309 26.65 8.83 -19.54
N GLU A 310 27.07 9.19 -18.33
CA GLU A 310 27.44 8.23 -17.28
C GLU A 310 26.19 7.50 -16.76
N ASP A 311 25.16 8.24 -16.34
CA ASP A 311 23.91 7.69 -15.85
C ASP A 311 23.24 6.80 -16.90
N LEU A 312 23.19 7.26 -18.15
CA LEU A 312 22.61 6.50 -19.25
C LEU A 312 23.35 5.16 -19.45
N GLN A 313 24.68 5.16 -19.33
CA GLN A 313 25.50 3.96 -19.46
C GLN A 313 25.27 3.00 -18.28
N GLN A 314 25.29 3.51 -17.05
CA GLN A 314 25.10 2.69 -15.86
C GLN A 314 23.68 2.11 -15.79
N PHE A 315 22.67 2.93 -16.04
CA PHE A 315 21.28 2.47 -16.10
C PHE A 315 21.08 1.39 -17.18
N THR A 316 21.67 1.56 -18.37
CA THR A 316 21.57 0.55 -19.43
C THR A 316 22.20 -0.78 -19.01
N ARG A 317 23.34 -0.75 -18.30
CA ARG A 317 23.98 -1.95 -17.75
C ARG A 317 23.09 -2.63 -16.71
N LEU A 318 22.55 -1.87 -15.77
CA LEU A 318 21.64 -2.40 -14.74
C LEU A 318 20.37 -2.98 -15.37
N ALA A 319 19.74 -2.27 -16.30
CA ALA A 319 18.55 -2.74 -17.01
C ALA A 319 18.82 -4.05 -17.77
N THR A 320 19.97 -4.16 -18.44
CA THR A 320 20.38 -5.39 -19.13
C THR A 320 20.60 -6.54 -18.13
N ALA A 321 21.25 -6.27 -16.99
CA ALA A 321 21.49 -7.27 -15.96
C ALA A 321 20.17 -7.76 -15.33
N LYS A 322 19.27 -6.85 -14.92
CA LYS A 322 17.96 -7.22 -14.36
C LYS A 322 17.08 -7.94 -15.38
N HIS A 323 17.16 -7.58 -16.65
CA HIS A 323 16.46 -8.27 -17.73
C HIS A 323 16.95 -9.72 -17.90
N GLY A 324 18.28 -9.93 -17.86
CA GLY A 324 18.88 -11.26 -17.87
C GLY A 324 18.54 -12.09 -16.63
N ALA A 325 18.50 -11.47 -15.44
CA ALA A 325 18.12 -12.13 -14.19
C ALA A 325 16.67 -12.66 -14.20
N LEU A 326 15.77 -11.99 -14.92
CA LEU A 326 14.40 -12.46 -15.16
C LEU A 326 14.31 -13.56 -16.25
N GLY A 327 15.44 -13.93 -16.88
CA GLY A 327 15.49 -14.89 -17.97
C GLY A 327 14.89 -14.37 -19.28
N LEU A 328 14.73 -13.06 -19.43
CA LEU A 328 14.06 -12.47 -20.59
C LEU A 328 15.00 -12.42 -21.82
N PRO A 329 14.47 -12.66 -23.04
CA PRO A 329 15.27 -12.58 -24.25
C PRO A 329 15.80 -11.15 -24.50
N SER A 330 17.10 -11.02 -24.74
CA SER A 330 17.78 -9.72 -24.91
C SER A 330 17.19 -8.84 -26.02
N ASN A 331 16.53 -9.43 -27.02
CA ASN A 331 15.87 -8.69 -28.09
C ASN A 331 14.54 -8.02 -27.68
N THR A 332 14.02 -8.31 -26.48
CA THR A 332 12.80 -7.68 -25.94
C THR A 332 13.11 -6.34 -25.24
N LEU A 333 14.32 -6.16 -24.71
CA LEU A 333 14.80 -4.87 -24.19
C LEU A 333 15.45 -4.03 -25.30
N ARG A 334 14.62 -3.29 -26.04
CA ARG A 334 15.09 -2.44 -27.15
C ARG A 334 15.56 -1.07 -26.67
N SER A 335 16.56 -0.48 -27.33
CA SER A 335 17.11 0.84 -26.98
C SER A 335 16.07 1.97 -27.05
N GLU A 336 15.08 1.85 -27.94
CA GLU A 336 13.95 2.79 -28.02
C GLU A 336 13.11 2.78 -26.74
N PHE A 337 12.89 1.60 -26.16
CA PHE A 337 12.12 1.43 -24.93
C PHE A 337 12.88 2.05 -23.75
N LEU A 338 14.17 1.74 -23.62
CA LEU A 338 15.04 2.33 -22.59
C LEU A 338 15.03 3.86 -22.64
N ARG A 339 15.14 4.44 -23.84
CA ARG A 339 15.10 5.90 -24.02
C ARG A 339 13.74 6.48 -23.61
N SER A 340 12.65 5.85 -24.04
CA SER A 340 11.30 6.26 -23.67
C SER A 340 11.09 6.18 -22.15
N PHE A 341 11.49 5.08 -21.51
CA PHE A 341 11.42 4.91 -20.06
C PHE A 341 12.16 6.03 -19.32
N LEU A 342 13.42 6.30 -19.69
CA LEU A 342 14.24 7.35 -19.07
C LEU A 342 13.67 8.76 -19.26
N GLN A 343 13.04 9.05 -20.41
CA GLN A 343 12.37 10.33 -20.66
C GLN A 343 11.11 10.54 -19.82
N ASN A 344 10.51 9.47 -19.31
CA ASN A 344 9.29 9.52 -18.50
C ASN A 344 9.57 9.62 -16.99
N LEU A 345 10.83 9.46 -16.55
CA LEU A 345 11.16 9.52 -15.13
C LEU A 345 10.78 10.87 -14.51
N GLY A 346 10.21 10.82 -13.31
CA GLY A 346 9.75 12.00 -12.57
C GLY A 346 8.51 12.69 -13.13
N SER A 347 7.94 12.22 -14.24
CA SER A 347 6.70 12.76 -14.79
C SER A 347 5.49 12.08 -14.16
N GLU A 348 4.44 12.86 -13.89
CA GLU A 348 3.13 12.35 -13.46
C GLU A 348 2.10 12.60 -14.56
N ILE A 349 1.46 11.53 -15.03
CA ILE A 349 0.46 11.59 -16.10
C ILE A 349 -0.89 11.21 -15.52
N ALA A 350 -1.86 12.13 -15.54
CA ALA A 350 -3.16 11.96 -14.89
C ALA A 350 -3.92 10.67 -15.29
N PRO A 351 -3.96 10.24 -16.57
CA PRO A 351 -4.51 8.93 -16.93
C PRO A 351 -3.85 7.74 -16.23
N VAL A 352 -2.52 7.78 -16.06
CA VAL A 352 -1.74 6.69 -15.45
C VAL A 352 -1.99 6.64 -13.95
N THR A 353 -1.98 7.81 -13.29
CA THR A 353 -2.28 7.90 -11.86
C THR A 353 -3.72 7.47 -11.57
N ALA A 354 -4.67 7.77 -12.45
CA ALA A 354 -6.06 7.32 -12.32
C ALA A 354 -6.20 5.80 -12.46
N ILE A 355 -5.55 5.17 -13.44
CA ILE A 355 -5.60 3.71 -13.64
C ILE A 355 -4.99 2.98 -12.43
N LEU A 356 -3.76 3.35 -12.06
CA LEU A 356 -3.05 2.71 -10.95
C LEU A 356 -3.73 2.99 -9.61
N GLY A 357 -4.12 4.23 -9.35
CA GLY A 357 -4.79 4.63 -8.11
C GLY A 357 -6.14 3.94 -7.91
N ALA A 358 -6.93 3.80 -8.99
CA ALA A 358 -8.19 3.05 -8.93
C ALA A 358 -7.96 1.55 -8.72
N GLN A 359 -7.01 0.94 -9.44
CA GLN A 359 -6.69 -0.48 -9.29
C GLN A 359 -6.21 -0.81 -7.88
N LEU A 360 -5.31 0.00 -7.31
CA LEU A 360 -4.82 -0.17 -5.95
C LEU A 360 -5.95 0.03 -4.93
N ALA A 361 -6.73 1.10 -5.03
CA ALA A 361 -7.80 1.37 -4.08
C ALA A 361 -8.87 0.25 -4.10
N GLN A 362 -9.18 -0.30 -5.29
CA GLN A 362 -10.09 -1.44 -5.39
C GLN A 362 -9.54 -2.70 -4.71
N ASP A 363 -8.24 -2.98 -4.85
CA ASP A 363 -7.61 -4.10 -4.16
C ASP A 363 -7.62 -3.92 -2.63
N VAL A 364 -7.33 -2.70 -2.17
CA VAL A 364 -7.43 -2.33 -0.74
C VAL A 364 -8.86 -2.57 -0.20
N ILE A 365 -9.88 -2.14 -0.94
CA ILE A 365 -11.29 -2.36 -0.56
C ILE A 365 -11.62 -3.86 -0.49
N ASN A 366 -11.14 -4.64 -1.46
CA ASN A 366 -11.31 -6.09 -1.49
C ASN A 366 -10.64 -6.77 -0.28
N VAL A 367 -9.42 -6.36 0.06
CA VAL A 367 -8.66 -6.84 1.21
C VAL A 367 -9.37 -6.50 2.53
N LEU A 368 -9.86 -5.26 2.70
CA LEU A 368 -10.64 -4.88 3.88
C LEU A 368 -11.95 -5.68 3.98
N GLY A 369 -12.59 -5.95 2.85
CA GLY A 369 -13.78 -6.80 2.79
C GLY A 369 -13.51 -8.28 3.08
N HIS A 370 -12.26 -8.75 2.94
CA HIS A 370 -11.88 -10.16 2.82
C HIS A 370 -12.62 -10.86 1.68
N THR A 371 -12.83 -10.12 0.60
CA THR A 371 -13.57 -10.55 -0.59
C THR A 371 -12.63 -10.58 -1.77
N GLN A 372 -12.76 -11.59 -2.63
CA GLN A 372 -11.93 -11.77 -3.83
C GLN A 372 -10.46 -12.06 -3.53
N GLN A 373 -9.76 -12.54 -4.56
CA GLN A 373 -8.33 -12.77 -4.49
C GLN A 373 -7.61 -11.41 -4.60
N PRO A 374 -6.71 -11.07 -3.66
CA PRO A 374 -5.91 -9.86 -3.75
C PRO A 374 -4.83 -9.94 -4.85
N ILE A 375 -4.26 -8.79 -5.21
CA ILE A 375 -3.07 -8.71 -6.07
C ILE A 375 -1.94 -9.60 -5.51
N GLN A 376 -1.23 -10.29 -6.41
CA GLN A 376 -0.13 -11.22 -6.12
C GLN A 376 1.05 -10.98 -7.05
N ASN A 377 2.13 -10.37 -6.60
CA ASN A 377 2.18 -9.31 -5.60
C ASN A 377 2.71 -7.99 -6.23
N MET A 378 3.03 -8.04 -7.53
CA MET A 378 3.57 -6.92 -8.30
C MET A 378 2.72 -6.75 -9.56
N VAL A 379 2.12 -5.59 -9.75
CA VAL A 379 1.48 -5.18 -11.01
C VAL A 379 2.38 -4.16 -11.66
N ILE A 380 2.67 -4.34 -12.95
CA ILE A 380 3.34 -3.33 -13.77
C ILE A 380 2.35 -2.81 -14.79
N PHE A 381 2.20 -1.49 -14.83
CA PHE A 381 1.44 -0.79 -15.86
C PHE A 381 2.38 -0.27 -16.95
N ASP A 382 2.07 -0.57 -18.19
CA ASP A 382 2.75 -0.08 -19.38
C ASP A 382 1.78 0.74 -20.24
N GLY A 383 1.93 2.07 -20.21
CA GLY A 383 1.07 3.00 -20.94
C GLY A 383 1.24 2.96 -22.46
N ASN A 384 2.26 2.28 -23.00
CA ASN A 384 2.36 2.08 -24.44
C ASN A 384 1.40 0.98 -24.93
N THR A 385 1.25 -0.09 -24.15
CA THR A 385 0.31 -1.18 -24.45
C THR A 385 -1.03 -1.01 -23.76
N MET A 386 -1.12 -0.09 -22.79
CA MET A 386 -2.27 0.12 -21.91
C MET A 386 -2.62 -1.14 -21.11
N GLU A 387 -1.61 -1.90 -20.69
CA GLU A 387 -1.78 -3.15 -19.94
C GLU A 387 -1.25 -3.03 -18.50
N SER A 388 -2.04 -3.51 -17.54
CA SER A 388 -1.62 -3.77 -16.16
C SER A 388 -1.40 -5.26 -15.96
N THR A 389 -0.15 -5.72 -16.07
CA THR A 389 0.16 -7.15 -15.92
C THR A 389 0.61 -7.45 -14.49
N MET A 390 0.00 -8.48 -13.89
CA MET A 390 0.38 -8.99 -12.57
C MET A 390 1.46 -10.06 -12.68
N TYR A 391 2.49 -9.94 -11.85
CA TYR A 391 3.60 -10.86 -11.70
C TYR A 391 3.70 -11.28 -10.22
N PRO A 392 3.43 -12.55 -9.90
CA PRO A 392 3.72 -13.11 -8.58
C PRO A 392 5.23 -13.25 -8.37
N LEU A 393 5.85 -12.24 -7.76
CA LEU A 393 7.30 -12.14 -7.61
C LEU A 393 7.70 -12.52 -6.17
N HIS A 394 8.01 -13.80 -6.01
CA HIS A 394 8.44 -14.39 -4.75
C HIS A 394 9.71 -15.22 -4.99
N PRO A 395 10.83 -14.97 -4.30
CA PRO A 395 11.97 -15.88 -4.33
C PRO A 395 11.62 -17.25 -3.75
N GLU A 396 12.49 -18.23 -3.97
CA GLU A 396 12.42 -19.51 -3.26
C GLU A 396 12.67 -19.30 -1.75
N GLY A 397 11.96 -20.07 -0.91
CA GLY A 397 12.12 -20.03 0.54
C GLY A 397 10.84 -19.69 1.30
N LEU A 398 11.01 -19.12 2.49
CA LEU A 398 9.92 -18.80 3.41
C LEU A 398 9.05 -17.66 2.89
N LEU A 399 7.75 -17.71 3.20
CA LEU A 399 6.77 -16.67 2.89
C LEU A 399 5.92 -16.37 4.13
N GLY A 400 5.12 -15.31 4.06
CA GLY A 400 4.18 -14.97 5.11
C GLY A 400 4.85 -14.57 6.42
N ALA A 401 4.21 -14.86 7.55
CA ALA A 401 4.69 -14.45 8.86
C ALA A 401 6.06 -15.07 9.22
N GLN A 402 6.41 -16.20 8.60
CA GLN A 402 7.65 -16.94 8.87
C GLN A 402 8.91 -16.15 8.51
N LEU A 403 8.83 -15.19 7.59
CA LEU A 403 9.96 -14.35 7.20
C LEU A 403 10.50 -13.48 8.35
N LEU A 404 9.66 -13.07 9.31
CA LEU A 404 10.12 -12.35 10.51
C LEU A 404 10.77 -13.29 11.53
N SER A 405 10.26 -14.52 11.64
CA SER A 405 10.75 -15.50 12.61
C SER A 405 12.18 -15.97 12.33
N ALA A 406 12.62 -15.94 11.07
CA ALA A 406 13.97 -16.31 10.67
C ALA A 406 15.05 -15.33 11.16
N ASN A 407 14.71 -14.05 11.37
CA ASN A 407 15.64 -13.04 11.91
C ASN A 407 15.70 -13.01 13.44
N ALA A 408 14.78 -13.68 14.15
CA ALA A 408 14.83 -13.77 15.61
C ALA A 408 15.83 -14.84 16.12
N GLY A 409 16.34 -15.70 15.23
CA GLY A 409 17.26 -16.81 15.56
C GLY A 409 18.69 -16.66 15.03
N LEU A 410 18.98 -15.64 14.22
CA LEU A 410 20.33 -15.33 13.77
C LEU A 410 20.81 -14.08 14.52
N GLY A 411 21.56 -14.31 15.59
CA GLY A 411 22.18 -13.25 16.37
C GLY A 411 22.98 -12.32 15.46
N VAL A 412 22.51 -11.09 15.31
CA VAL A 412 23.31 -9.98 14.79
C VAL A 412 24.46 -9.81 15.79
N PRO A 413 25.74 -9.98 15.40
CA PRO A 413 26.84 -9.70 16.30
C PRO A 413 26.87 -8.18 16.53
N MET A 414 26.43 -7.74 17.69
CA MET A 414 26.67 -6.37 18.14
C MET A 414 28.18 -6.23 18.38
N PRO A 415 28.85 -5.21 17.82
CA PRO A 415 30.26 -4.96 18.10
C PRO A 415 30.37 -4.36 19.50
N ASN A 416 30.46 -5.23 20.49
CA ASN A 416 31.22 -5.12 21.73
C ASN A 416 30.72 -6.20 22.68
N GLY A 417 31.56 -7.20 22.90
CA GLY A 417 31.27 -8.34 23.76
C GLY A 417 30.96 -7.89 25.18
N VAL A 418 29.69 -8.02 25.55
CA VAL A 418 29.26 -8.24 26.93
C VAL A 418 28.28 -9.41 26.88
N ASP A 419 28.76 -10.56 27.32
CA ASP A 419 28.02 -11.81 27.39
C ASP A 419 26.91 -11.71 28.44
N MET A 420 25.66 -11.76 28.02
CA MET A 420 24.47 -11.80 28.90
C MET A 420 23.91 -13.23 29.00
N GLY A 421 24.79 -14.24 29.03
CA GLY A 421 24.45 -15.64 29.27
C GLY A 421 24.26 -16.02 30.75
N ALA A 422 23.76 -15.14 31.62
CA ALA A 422 23.50 -15.49 33.02
C ALA A 422 22.54 -14.53 33.75
N MET A 423 21.25 -14.47 33.38
CA MET A 423 20.19 -14.16 34.35
C MET A 423 18.93 -14.96 34.03
N GLY A 424 18.45 -15.68 35.04
CA GLY A 424 17.41 -16.69 34.94
C GLY A 424 15.99 -16.16 34.73
N ALA A 425 15.11 -17.14 34.52
CA ALA A 425 13.67 -17.06 34.32
C ALA A 425 12.95 -15.84 34.92
N MET A 426 12.18 -15.13 34.08
CA MET A 426 11.17 -14.17 34.54
C MET A 426 9.99 -14.91 35.17
N PRO A 427 9.49 -14.50 36.35
CA PRO A 427 8.26 -15.05 36.91
C PRO A 427 7.01 -14.34 36.36
N ASP A 428 5.95 -15.14 36.30
CA ASP A 428 4.55 -14.84 35.97
C ASP A 428 3.98 -13.64 36.76
N LEU A 429 3.38 -12.68 36.05
CA LEU A 429 2.85 -11.40 36.57
C LEU A 429 1.32 -11.41 36.77
N SER A 430 0.75 -12.56 37.15
CA SER A 430 -0.69 -12.70 37.43
C SER A 430 -1.05 -12.76 38.92
N ALA A 431 -0.34 -12.06 39.80
CA ALA A 431 -0.79 -11.84 41.17
C ALA A 431 -0.10 -10.63 41.84
N MET A 432 -0.81 -9.51 42.00
CA MET A 432 -0.84 -8.73 43.26
C MET A 432 -1.72 -7.48 43.10
N GLY A 433 -2.65 -7.29 44.04
CA GLY A 433 -3.65 -6.23 44.02
C GLY A 433 -3.29 -4.96 44.80
N ALA A 434 -4.03 -3.91 44.46
CA ALA A 434 -4.56 -2.79 45.24
C ALA A 434 -3.67 -1.99 46.26
N MET A 435 -3.60 -0.67 45.95
CA MET A 435 -3.61 0.55 46.81
C MET A 435 -2.31 1.06 47.48
N PRO A 436 -2.22 2.36 47.91
CA PRO A 436 -3.08 3.55 47.68
C PRO A 436 -2.33 4.87 47.27
N ASP A 437 -3.15 5.89 46.99
CA ASP A 437 -2.86 7.33 46.81
C ASP A 437 -2.00 7.98 47.91
N MET A 438 -1.12 8.92 47.53
CA MET A 438 -0.75 10.08 48.38
C MET A 438 -0.37 11.31 47.54
N ALA A 439 -1.21 12.33 47.67
CA ALA A 439 -0.86 13.73 47.45
C ALA A 439 0.08 14.26 48.55
N ASN A 440 0.70 15.41 48.28
CA ASN A 440 1.60 16.24 49.12
C ASN A 440 3.07 15.82 49.19
N MET A 441 3.93 16.53 48.44
CA MET A 441 4.89 17.47 49.06
C MET A 441 5.57 18.37 48.03
N ALA A 442 5.53 19.66 48.31
CA ALA A 442 6.23 20.75 47.63
C ALA A 442 7.69 20.87 48.12
N GLY A 443 8.60 21.34 47.26
CA GLY A 443 9.96 21.72 47.66
C GLY A 443 10.94 21.88 46.50
N LEU A 444 10.95 23.06 45.87
CA LEU A 444 11.99 23.60 44.98
C LEU A 444 13.24 24.02 45.82
N PRO A 445 14.46 24.18 45.25
CA PRO A 445 14.70 25.25 44.28
C PRO A 445 15.68 25.01 43.11
N ASP A 446 15.47 25.94 42.18
CA ASP A 446 16.15 26.41 40.98
C ASP A 446 17.69 26.59 41.06
N MET A 447 18.38 26.39 39.93
CA MET A 447 19.74 26.89 39.68
C MET A 447 19.87 27.38 38.23
N THR A 448 19.49 28.63 38.02
CA THR A 448 20.05 29.50 36.97
C THR A 448 21.39 30.09 37.42
N GLY A 449 22.42 29.98 36.58
CA GLY A 449 23.56 30.91 36.60
C GLY A 449 24.94 30.28 36.42
N MET A 450 25.49 30.34 35.21
CA MET A 450 26.79 31.01 35.01
C MET A 450 27.03 31.27 33.51
N ALA A 451 27.20 32.56 33.22
CA ALA A 451 27.69 33.09 31.97
C ALA A 451 29.20 33.33 32.05
N GLY A 452 29.88 33.28 30.89
CA GLY A 452 31.09 34.07 30.64
C GLY A 452 32.31 33.26 30.20
N MET A 453 32.61 33.26 28.90
CA MET A 453 33.75 34.02 28.37
C MET A 453 33.81 33.99 26.84
N SER A 454 34.01 35.19 26.32
CA SER A 454 34.18 35.64 24.94
C SER A 454 35.55 35.33 24.35
N GLY A 455 35.62 35.08 23.04
CA GLY A 455 36.87 35.11 22.26
C GLY A 455 36.66 34.78 20.77
N MET A 456 36.36 35.79 19.97
CA MET A 456 36.43 35.80 18.49
C MET A 456 37.91 35.76 18.01
N PRO A 457 38.26 35.44 16.72
CA PRO A 457 37.55 35.89 15.53
C PRO A 457 37.38 34.92 14.34
N ASP A 458 36.49 35.37 13.48
CA ASP A 458 36.21 35.00 12.09
C ASP A 458 37.47 34.98 11.19
N MET A 459 37.55 33.98 10.31
CA MET A 459 38.45 33.97 9.14
C MET A 459 37.74 33.29 7.97
N THR A 460 37.33 34.11 7.02
CA THR A 460 36.98 33.73 5.65
C THR A 460 38.24 33.29 4.87
N GLY A 461 38.16 32.17 4.14
CA GLY A 461 38.89 31.99 2.88
C GLY A 461 39.71 30.71 2.69
N MET A 462 39.32 29.95 1.65
CA MET A 462 40.12 29.01 0.84
C MET A 462 40.43 27.59 1.39
N GLY A 463 39.66 26.63 0.87
CA GLY A 463 40.15 25.52 0.04
C GLY A 463 41.04 24.44 0.67
N ALA A 464 40.53 23.20 0.72
CA ALA A 464 41.21 22.00 0.23
C ALA A 464 40.32 20.77 0.37
N ALA A 465 40.22 20.01 -0.73
CA ALA A 465 39.69 18.66 -0.76
C ALA A 465 40.55 17.68 0.06
N GLY A 466 39.92 16.64 0.61
CA GLY A 466 40.56 15.50 1.27
C GLY A 466 39.60 14.31 1.34
N PRO A 467 40.10 13.05 1.37
CA PRO A 467 39.72 12.06 0.36
C PRO A 467 38.94 10.83 0.88
N GLY A 468 38.21 10.22 -0.05
CA GLY A 468 37.98 8.78 -0.24
C GLY A 468 37.95 7.85 0.97
N GLY A 469 36.76 7.40 1.34
CA GLY A 469 36.58 6.17 2.11
C GLY A 469 37.01 4.96 1.27
N VAL A 470 38.05 4.28 1.74
CA VAL A 470 38.59 3.04 1.16
C VAL A 470 37.63 1.89 1.50
N MET A 471 37.20 1.13 0.50
CA MET A 471 36.47 -0.13 0.72
C MET A 471 37.34 -1.12 1.51
N THR A 472 36.78 -1.72 2.55
CA THR A 472 37.46 -2.76 3.34
C THR A 472 37.53 -4.08 2.55
N ASP A 473 38.59 -4.87 2.75
CA ASP A 473 38.84 -6.15 2.06
C ASP A 473 37.68 -7.17 2.23
N GLU A 474 36.87 -7.06 3.28
CA GLU A 474 35.64 -7.85 3.44
C GLU A 474 34.54 -7.49 2.43
N MET A 475 34.43 -6.22 2.02
CA MET A 475 33.47 -5.78 1.01
C MET A 475 33.87 -6.25 -0.40
N LEU A 476 35.17 -6.42 -0.66
CA LEU A 476 35.69 -7.01 -1.90
C LEU A 476 35.47 -8.54 -1.95
N GLN A 477 35.51 -9.23 -0.81
CA GLN A 477 35.25 -10.67 -0.76
C GLN A 477 33.76 -11.01 -0.94
N GLN A 478 32.86 -10.15 -0.49
CA GLN A 478 31.41 -10.35 -0.67
C GLN A 478 30.96 -10.12 -2.12
N ALA A 479 31.64 -9.24 -2.86
CA ALA A 479 31.40 -8.99 -4.29
C ALA A 479 31.90 -10.13 -5.20
N ALA A 480 32.82 -10.97 -4.73
CA ALA A 480 33.44 -12.04 -5.54
C ALA A 480 32.65 -13.37 -5.59
N MET A 481 31.65 -13.56 -4.72
CA MET A 481 30.86 -14.82 -4.68
C MET A 481 29.75 -14.91 -5.73
N TYR A 482 29.49 -13.85 -6.50
CA TYR A 482 28.43 -13.82 -7.53
C TYR A 482 28.91 -13.28 -8.89
N ALA A 483 30.13 -13.66 -9.32
CA ALA A 483 30.56 -13.44 -10.69
C ALA A 483 30.06 -14.58 -11.62
N PRO A 484 29.58 -14.27 -12.84
CA PRO A 484 29.17 -15.29 -13.81
C PRO A 484 30.39 -16.06 -14.35
N VAL A 485 30.16 -17.33 -14.73
CA VAL A 485 31.15 -18.26 -15.29
C VAL A 485 31.96 -17.61 -16.42
N ASP A 486 33.28 -17.65 -16.30
CA ASP A 486 34.25 -17.12 -17.27
C ASP A 486 34.19 -17.92 -18.58
N MET A 487 33.73 -17.27 -19.66
CA MET A 487 33.63 -17.87 -21.00
C MET A 487 34.98 -18.02 -21.73
N ASN A 488 36.11 -17.65 -21.11
CA ASN A 488 37.43 -17.74 -21.75
C ASN A 488 38.16 -19.08 -21.56
N ASN A 489 37.52 -20.10 -20.98
CA ASN A 489 38.17 -21.39 -20.73
C ASN A 489 37.39 -22.61 -21.26
N MET A 490 36.90 -22.53 -22.51
CA MET A 490 36.51 -23.72 -23.25
C MET A 490 37.75 -24.38 -23.90
N PRO A 491 37.92 -25.71 -23.82
CA PRO A 491 38.90 -26.40 -24.63
C PRO A 491 38.51 -26.32 -26.11
N PRO A 492 39.48 -26.31 -27.04
CA PRO A 492 39.19 -26.19 -28.46
C PRO A 492 38.36 -27.39 -28.94
N THR A 493 37.24 -27.11 -29.61
CA THR A 493 36.48 -28.12 -30.35
C THR A 493 37.26 -28.50 -31.60
N ASP A 494 37.72 -29.75 -31.66
CA ASP A 494 38.25 -30.36 -32.87
C ASP A 494 37.21 -30.29 -33.99
N GLY A 495 37.53 -29.52 -35.03
CA GLY A 495 36.81 -29.54 -36.29
C GLY A 495 37.24 -30.75 -37.10
N THR A 496 36.31 -31.67 -37.35
CA THR A 496 36.39 -32.57 -38.50
C THR A 496 35.04 -32.60 -39.23
N SER A 497 35.14 -32.30 -40.53
CA SER A 497 34.14 -32.46 -41.62
C SER A 497 33.14 -31.32 -41.83
#